data_AF-A0A0G0QVN6-F1
#
_entry.id   AF-A0A0G0QVN6-F1
#
_cell.length_a   1.000
_cell.length_b   1.000
_cell.length_c   1.000
_cell.angle_alpha   90.00
_cell.angle_beta   90.00
_cell.angle_gamma   90.00
#
_symmetry.space_group_name_H-M   'P 1'
#
loop_
_entity.id
_entity.type
_entity.pdbx_description
1 polymer ?
#
loop_
_entity_poly.entity_id
_entity_poly.type
_entity_poly.pdbx_seq_one_letter_code
_entity_poly.pdbx_strand_id
1 'polypeptide(L)'
;MELLVVVAIISIIGVYALSNYKSFGEDQNLKNSVLDIQSKLRTAQANATSNTKCDTQYNATWEVGFENDNAVNLNCRELPDNIYTKKTINLGNIILTSVRGEPDASCPAETAFSVIFNPLSGNINFKDDNPGGGILDGCSKITLTLENTKTIPPIQKKLIIEKGGRIYAE
;
A
#
# COMPACT_ATOMS: atom_id res chain seq x y z
N MET A 1 45.39 -24.54 -23.48
CA MET A 1 45.35 -23.62 -22.32
C MET A 1 44.42 -22.43 -22.55
N GLU A 2 44.43 -21.78 -23.71
CA GLU A 2 43.53 -20.63 -23.99
C GLU A 2 42.04 -20.96 -23.92
N LEU A 3 41.61 -22.12 -24.39
CA LEU A 3 40.18 -22.46 -24.43
C LEU A 3 39.55 -22.61 -23.03
N LEU A 4 40.33 -23.01 -22.03
CA LEU A 4 39.88 -23.14 -20.64
C LEU A 4 39.67 -21.78 -19.98
N VAL A 5 40.48 -20.78 -20.34
CA VAL A 5 40.36 -19.41 -19.80
C VAL A 5 39.09 -18.74 -20.32
N VAL A 6 38.75 -18.95 -21.59
CA VAL A 6 37.54 -18.39 -22.21
C VAL A 6 36.26 -18.96 -21.56
N VAL A 7 36.20 -20.27 -21.33
CA VAL A 7 35.04 -20.91 -20.67
C VAL A 7 34.89 -20.42 -19.24
N ALA A 8 36.00 -20.24 -18.51
CA ALA A 8 35.97 -19.68 -17.16
C ALA A 8 35.41 -18.25 -17.14
N ILE A 9 35.85 -17.37 -18.04
CA ILE A 9 35.38 -15.98 -18.10
C ILE A 9 33.88 -15.91 -18.46
N ILE A 10 33.42 -16.69 -19.45
CA ILE A 10 32.00 -16.69 -19.86
C ILE A 10 31.10 -17.20 -18.72
N SER A 11 31.55 -18.20 -17.95
CA SER A 11 30.80 -18.74 -16.81
C SER A 11 30.61 -17.72 -15.70
N ILE A 12 31.63 -16.90 -15.41
CA ILE A 12 31.56 -15.85 -14.40
C ILE A 12 30.56 -14.78 -14.83
N ILE A 13 30.65 -14.30 -16.08
CA ILE A 13 29.76 -13.25 -16.61
C ILE A 13 28.30 -13.75 -16.64
N GLY A 14 28.07 -15.01 -17.01
CA GLY A 14 26.73 -15.60 -17.04
C GLY A 14 26.04 -15.64 -15.68
N VAL A 15 26.77 -15.97 -14.61
CA VAL A 15 26.22 -15.99 -13.25
C VAL A 15 25.87 -14.59 -12.74
N TYR A 16 26.72 -13.59 -13.03
CA TYR A 16 26.43 -12.20 -12.66
C TYR A 16 25.21 -11.64 -13.38
N ALA A 17 25.02 -11.95 -14.68
CA ALA A 17 23.86 -11.49 -15.43
C ALA A 17 22.54 -12.08 -14.89
N LEU A 18 22.52 -13.38 -14.55
CA LEU A 18 21.34 -14.06 -14.02
C LEU A 18 20.97 -13.58 -12.61
N SER A 19 21.95 -13.38 -11.74
CA SER A 19 21.72 -12.92 -10.37
C SER A 19 21.09 -11.52 -10.35
N ASN A 20 21.59 -10.61 -11.18
CA ASN A 20 21.06 -9.25 -11.27
C ASN A 20 19.65 -9.22 -11.87
N TYR A 21 19.35 -10.05 -12.87
CA TYR A 21 18.03 -10.07 -13.52
C TYR A 21 16.90 -10.42 -12.54
N LYS A 22 17.11 -11.38 -11.64
CA LYS A 22 16.12 -11.74 -10.62
C LYS A 22 15.86 -10.59 -9.65
N SER A 23 16.90 -9.87 -9.23
CA SER A 23 16.78 -8.71 -8.34
C SER A 23 15.95 -7.58 -8.95
N PHE A 24 16.15 -7.29 -10.24
CA PHE A 24 15.35 -6.28 -10.96
C PHE A 24 13.87 -6.66 -11.07
N GLY A 25 13.56 -7.94 -11.32
CA GLY A 25 12.17 -8.40 -11.36
C GLY A 25 11.45 -8.20 -10.03
N GLU A 26 12.13 -8.46 -8.91
CA GLU A 26 11.58 -8.31 -7.56
C GLU A 26 11.41 -6.83 -7.15
N ASP A 27 12.31 -5.94 -7.55
CA ASP A 27 12.15 -4.48 -7.36
C ASP A 27 10.98 -3.93 -8.20
N GLN A 28 10.86 -4.36 -9.46
CA GLN A 28 9.74 -3.96 -10.30
C GLN A 28 8.40 -4.45 -9.74
N ASN A 29 8.36 -5.65 -9.16
CA ASN A 29 7.18 -6.19 -8.50
C ASN A 29 6.80 -5.36 -7.24
N LEU A 30 7.80 -4.97 -6.44
CA LEU A 30 7.61 -4.09 -5.30
C LEU A 30 7.02 -2.75 -5.73
N LYS A 31 7.61 -2.13 -6.75
CA LYS A 31 7.12 -0.86 -7.33
C LYS A 31 5.70 -0.98 -7.84
N ASN A 32 5.37 -2.04 -8.58
CA ASN A 32 4.01 -2.26 -9.08
C ASN A 32 3.01 -2.39 -7.93
N SER A 33 3.36 -3.09 -6.86
CA SER A 33 2.47 -3.26 -5.70
C SER A 33 2.23 -1.94 -4.97
N VAL A 34 3.27 -1.11 -4.80
CA VAL A 34 3.14 0.23 -4.23
C VAL A 34 2.21 1.11 -5.09
N LEU A 35 2.37 1.05 -6.42
CA LEU A 35 1.52 1.77 -7.37
C LEU A 35 0.08 1.26 -7.36
N ASP A 36 -0.14 -0.03 -7.16
CA ASP A 36 -1.47 -0.62 -7.04
C ASP A 36 -2.19 -0.13 -5.78
N ILE A 37 -1.52 -0.09 -4.63
CA ILE A 37 -2.07 0.49 -3.39
C ILE A 37 -2.39 1.98 -3.60
N GLN A 38 -1.45 2.73 -4.17
CA GLN A 38 -1.66 4.15 -4.49
C GLN A 38 -2.86 4.36 -5.42
N SER A 39 -3.01 3.49 -6.43
CA SER A 39 -4.15 3.50 -7.35
C SER A 39 -5.47 3.23 -6.62
N LYS A 40 -5.51 2.33 -5.63
CA LYS A 40 -6.71 2.10 -4.82
C LYS A 40 -7.07 3.28 -3.93
N LEU A 41 -6.10 3.88 -3.26
CA LEU A 41 -6.34 5.08 -2.46
C LEU A 41 -6.91 6.21 -3.32
N ARG A 42 -6.37 6.42 -4.52
CA ARG A 42 -6.91 7.39 -5.48
C ARG A 42 -8.28 7.01 -6.01
N THR A 43 -8.54 5.72 -6.23
CA THR A 43 -9.86 5.23 -6.63
C THR A 43 -10.89 5.51 -5.53
N ALA A 44 -10.57 5.21 -4.27
CA ALA A 44 -11.43 5.51 -3.12
C ALA A 44 -11.71 7.01 -3.01
N GLN A 45 -10.67 7.83 -3.12
CA GLN A 45 -10.79 9.30 -3.11
C GLN A 45 -11.68 9.81 -4.24
N ALA A 46 -11.48 9.34 -5.48
CA ALA A 46 -12.27 9.72 -6.64
C ALA A 46 -13.73 9.26 -6.51
N ASN A 47 -13.96 8.05 -5.99
CA ASN A 47 -15.30 7.53 -5.76
C ASN A 47 -16.04 8.33 -4.67
N ALA A 48 -15.33 8.72 -3.60
CA ALA A 48 -15.89 9.56 -2.54
C ALA A 48 -16.25 10.97 -3.03
N THR A 49 -15.37 11.63 -3.80
CA THR A 49 -15.63 12.98 -4.33
C THR A 49 -16.71 13.00 -5.40
N SER A 50 -16.74 12.00 -6.28
CA SER A 50 -17.77 11.86 -7.33
C SER A 50 -19.11 11.33 -6.83
N ASN A 51 -19.20 11.01 -5.54
CA ASN A 51 -20.38 10.38 -4.94
C ASN A 51 -20.80 9.08 -5.66
N THR A 52 -19.81 8.28 -6.05
CA THR A 52 -20.04 7.04 -6.77
C THR A 52 -20.85 6.07 -5.90
N LYS A 53 -21.88 5.48 -6.50
CA LYS A 53 -22.73 4.46 -5.87
C LYS A 53 -21.86 3.30 -5.38
N CYS A 54 -22.04 2.89 -4.12
CA CYS A 54 -21.33 1.73 -3.57
C CYS A 54 -21.99 0.43 -4.03
N ASP A 55 -23.18 0.10 -3.52
CA ASP A 55 -23.97 -1.05 -3.91
C ASP A 55 -25.41 -0.64 -4.19
N THR A 56 -26.08 -0.10 -3.18
CA THR A 56 -27.48 0.29 -3.23
C THR A 56 -27.67 1.79 -3.09
N GLN A 57 -26.76 2.50 -2.40
CA GLN A 57 -26.90 3.90 -2.04
C GLN A 57 -25.83 4.81 -2.67
N TYR A 58 -26.23 6.06 -2.89
CA TYR A 58 -25.34 7.20 -3.08
C TYR A 58 -25.00 7.77 -1.69
N ASN A 59 -23.88 8.47 -1.55
CA ASN A 59 -23.29 8.96 -0.29
C ASN A 59 -22.63 7.89 0.58
N ALA A 60 -22.13 6.82 -0.02
CA ALA A 60 -21.31 5.85 0.70
C ALA A 60 -19.95 6.43 1.05
N THR A 61 -19.44 6.06 2.23
CA THR A 61 -18.06 6.36 2.64
C THR A 61 -17.15 5.33 2.01
N TRP A 62 -16.12 5.76 1.29
CA TRP A 62 -15.12 4.86 0.72
C TRP A 62 -13.93 4.76 1.66
N GLU A 63 -13.45 3.56 1.92
CA GLU A 63 -12.31 3.35 2.82
C GLU A 63 -11.34 2.31 2.22
N VAL A 64 -10.05 2.52 2.46
CA VAL A 64 -9.01 1.54 2.15
C VAL A 64 -8.48 1.00 3.46
N GLY A 65 -8.82 -0.25 3.75
CA GLY A 65 -8.42 -0.96 4.96
C GLY A 65 -7.13 -1.75 4.73
N PHE A 66 -6.16 -1.56 5.62
CA PHE A 66 -4.99 -2.38 5.77
C PHE A 66 -5.29 -3.34 6.92
N GLU A 67 -5.81 -4.53 6.61
CA GLU A 67 -6.24 -5.49 7.65
C GLU A 67 -5.05 -6.26 8.23
N ASN A 68 -4.04 -6.53 7.40
CA ASN A 68 -2.83 -7.26 7.73
C ASN A 68 -1.67 -6.72 6.90
N ASP A 69 -0.46 -7.20 7.19
CA ASP A 69 0.78 -6.77 6.51
C ASP A 69 0.80 -7.08 5.01
N ASN A 70 -0.08 -7.95 4.50
CA ASN A 70 -0.05 -8.47 3.14
C ASN A 70 -1.34 -8.25 2.34
N ALA A 71 -2.36 -7.62 2.92
CA ALA A 71 -3.67 -7.48 2.30
C ALA A 71 -4.22 -6.07 2.45
N VAL A 72 -4.68 -5.51 1.34
CA VAL A 72 -5.30 -4.18 1.28
C VAL A 72 -6.66 -4.29 0.64
N ASN A 73 -7.70 -3.85 1.36
CA ASN A 73 -9.09 -3.93 0.94
C ASN A 73 -9.64 -2.56 0.59
N LEU A 74 -10.26 -2.44 -0.58
CA LEU A 74 -11.10 -1.32 -0.95
C LEU A 74 -12.53 -1.64 -0.55
N ASN A 75 -13.01 -0.92 0.46
CA ASN A 75 -14.34 -1.07 1.02
C ASN A 75 -15.18 0.18 0.71
N CYS A 76 -16.48 -0.01 0.70
CA CYS A 76 -17.43 1.10 0.80
C CYS A 76 -18.48 0.79 1.85
N ARG A 77 -18.79 1.80 2.67
CA ARG A 77 -19.67 1.74 3.82
C ARG A 77 -20.95 2.51 3.53
N GLU A 78 -22.08 1.81 3.55
CA GLU A 78 -23.42 2.39 3.42
C GLU A 78 -24.13 2.45 4.78
N LEU A 79 -24.99 3.43 4.98
CA LEU A 79 -25.81 3.50 6.20
C LEU A 79 -26.90 2.40 6.17
N PRO A 80 -27.20 1.74 7.30
CA PRO A 80 -26.79 2.10 8.65
C PRO A 80 -25.41 1.63 9.12
N ASP A 81 -24.79 0.60 8.53
CA ASP A 81 -23.35 0.28 8.69
C ASP A 81 -22.91 -0.91 7.79
N ASN A 82 -23.48 -1.02 6.60
CA ASN A 82 -23.16 -2.13 5.70
C ASN A 82 -21.81 -1.86 5.01
N ILE A 83 -20.79 -2.66 5.34
CA ILE A 83 -19.48 -2.60 4.70
C ILE A 83 -19.44 -3.61 3.56
N TYR A 84 -19.21 -3.10 2.34
CA TYR A 84 -19.03 -3.92 1.16
C TYR A 84 -17.58 -3.87 0.70
N THR A 85 -16.89 -5.00 0.75
CA THR A 85 -15.58 -5.16 0.14
C THR A 85 -15.74 -5.26 -1.38
N LYS A 86 -15.26 -4.24 -2.09
CA LYS A 86 -15.34 -4.18 -3.56
C LYS A 86 -14.14 -4.80 -4.23
N LYS A 87 -12.95 -4.68 -3.63
CA LYS A 87 -11.74 -5.29 -4.15
C LYS A 87 -10.71 -5.54 -3.06
N THR A 88 -10.10 -6.71 -3.10
CA THR A 88 -8.94 -7.06 -2.26
C THR A 88 -7.69 -7.12 -3.13
N ILE A 89 -6.59 -6.56 -2.63
CA ILE A 89 -5.24 -6.75 -3.17
C ILE A 89 -4.48 -7.62 -2.19
N ASN A 90 -3.91 -8.70 -2.71
CA ASN A 90 -2.94 -9.50 -1.98
C ASN A 90 -1.54 -9.15 -2.48
N LEU A 91 -0.67 -8.72 -1.56
CA LEU A 91 0.69 -8.25 -1.84
C LEU A 91 1.70 -9.41 -1.99
N GLY A 92 1.29 -10.64 -1.72
CA GLY A 92 2.10 -11.84 -1.96
C GLY A 92 3.37 -11.87 -1.11
N ASN A 93 4.53 -11.66 -1.73
CA ASN A 93 5.83 -11.65 -1.05
C ASN A 93 6.23 -10.26 -0.53
N ILE A 94 5.38 -9.27 -0.78
CA ILE A 94 5.56 -7.90 -0.33
C ILE A 94 4.75 -7.73 0.95
N ILE A 95 5.39 -7.17 1.96
CA ILE A 95 4.79 -6.94 3.27
C ILE A 95 4.91 -5.45 3.65
N LEU A 96 3.90 -4.95 4.35
CA LEU A 96 3.93 -3.67 5.04
C LEU A 96 4.70 -3.86 6.34
N THR A 97 5.92 -3.33 6.42
CA THR A 97 6.81 -3.53 7.58
C THR A 97 6.67 -2.46 8.63
N SER A 98 6.28 -1.24 8.24
CA SER A 98 6.12 -0.14 9.18
C SER A 98 5.04 0.84 8.72
N VAL A 99 4.27 1.31 9.69
CA VAL A 99 3.37 2.45 9.56
C VAL A 99 3.89 3.54 10.49
N ARG A 100 4.21 4.71 9.94
CA ARG A 100 4.65 5.87 10.72
C ARG A 100 3.84 7.08 10.36
N GLY A 101 3.23 7.74 11.33
CA GLY A 101 2.48 8.95 11.06
C GLY A 101 3.05 10.22 11.69
N GLU A 102 2.58 11.37 11.26
CA GLU A 102 3.00 12.67 11.77
C GLU A 102 1.77 13.48 12.22
N PRO A 103 1.74 13.98 13.47
CA PRO A 103 2.63 13.66 14.59
C PRO A 103 2.49 12.19 15.06
N ASP A 104 3.61 11.56 15.43
CA ASP A 104 3.69 10.11 15.72
C ASP A 104 2.65 9.66 16.77
N ALA A 105 2.39 10.45 17.82
CA ALA A 105 1.50 10.08 18.93
C ALA A 105 -0.02 10.05 18.59
N SER A 106 -0.42 10.65 17.47
CA SER A 106 -1.83 10.77 17.07
C SER A 106 -2.18 9.89 15.88
N CYS A 107 -1.26 9.01 15.46
CA CYS A 107 -1.33 8.22 14.25
C CYS A 107 -1.30 6.72 14.58
N PRO A 108 -1.72 5.84 13.64
CA PRO A 108 -1.68 4.42 13.89
C PRO A 108 -0.21 3.97 13.97
N ALA A 109 0.11 3.19 15.00
CA ALA A 109 1.45 2.61 15.21
C ALA A 109 1.57 1.19 14.65
N GLU A 110 0.45 0.61 14.21
CA GLU A 110 0.34 -0.77 13.74
C GLU A 110 -0.13 -0.84 12.29
N THR A 111 -0.06 -2.03 11.71
CA THR A 111 -0.42 -2.29 10.32
C THR A 111 -1.92 -2.40 10.09
N ALA A 112 -2.70 -2.58 11.15
CA ALA A 112 -4.17 -2.63 11.15
C ALA A 112 -4.79 -1.22 11.22
N PHE A 113 -5.06 -0.58 10.08
CA PHE A 113 -5.70 0.74 10.03
C PHE A 113 -6.45 0.97 8.72
N SER A 114 -7.34 1.96 8.72
CA SER A 114 -8.11 2.35 7.53
C SER A 114 -7.89 3.81 7.15
N VAL A 115 -7.86 4.06 5.85
CA VAL A 115 -7.89 5.41 5.26
C VAL A 115 -9.29 5.66 4.73
N ILE A 116 -10.01 6.56 5.38
CA ILE A 116 -11.41 6.88 5.12
C ILE A 116 -11.48 8.13 4.26
N PHE A 117 -12.29 8.08 3.21
CA PHE A 117 -12.59 9.19 2.32
C PHE A 117 -14.04 9.61 2.49
N ASN A 118 -14.24 10.80 3.06
CA ASN A 118 -15.58 11.33 3.31
C ASN A 118 -16.29 11.67 1.99
N PRO A 119 -17.58 11.33 1.85
CA PRO A 119 -18.33 11.59 0.63
C PRO A 119 -18.38 13.10 0.34
N LEU A 120 -18.43 13.46 -0.95
CA LEU A 120 -18.52 14.82 -1.50
C LEU A 120 -17.31 15.73 -1.26
N SER A 121 -16.61 15.58 -0.14
CA SER A 121 -15.40 16.36 0.18
C SER A 121 -14.11 15.67 -0.26
N GLY A 122 -14.09 14.33 -0.26
CA GLY A 122 -12.85 13.56 -0.44
C GLY A 122 -11.84 13.76 0.69
N ASN A 123 -12.26 14.39 1.80
CA ASN A 123 -11.42 14.61 2.96
C ASN A 123 -10.97 13.25 3.50
N ILE A 124 -9.67 13.15 3.76
CA ILE A 124 -9.05 11.94 4.27
C ILE A 124 -9.11 11.97 5.79
N ASN A 125 -9.54 10.87 6.38
CA ASN A 125 -9.40 10.60 7.81
C ASN A 125 -8.69 9.25 7.98
N PHE A 126 -7.87 9.16 9.01
CA PHE A 126 -7.25 7.90 9.39
C PHE A 126 -8.06 7.29 10.53
N LYS A 127 -8.22 5.98 10.53
CA LYS A 127 -8.91 5.25 11.58
C LYS A 127 -8.04 4.09 12.04
N ASP A 128 -7.89 3.97 13.35
CA ASP A 128 -7.33 2.77 13.95
C ASP A 128 -8.41 1.67 13.98
N ASP A 129 -8.12 0.52 13.39
CA ASP A 129 -9.05 -0.60 13.33
C ASP A 129 -8.87 -1.59 14.48
N ASN A 130 -7.93 -1.33 15.39
CA ASN A 130 -7.76 -2.11 16.60
C ASN A 130 -8.99 -2.00 17.55
N PRO A 131 -9.20 -2.98 18.43
CA PRO A 131 -10.28 -2.93 19.41
C PRO A 131 -10.20 -1.67 20.29
N GLY A 132 -11.21 -0.79 20.18
CA GLY A 132 -11.23 0.51 20.87
C GLY A 132 -10.59 1.66 20.08
N GLY A 133 -10.09 1.39 18.87
CA GLY A 133 -9.62 2.36 17.91
C GLY A 133 -10.75 3.24 17.35
N GLY A 134 -10.38 4.44 16.92
CA GLY A 134 -11.31 5.45 16.44
C GLY A 134 -10.70 6.31 15.34
N ILE A 135 -11.40 7.39 14.97
CA ILE A 135 -10.88 8.37 14.03
C ILE A 135 -9.69 9.11 14.66
N LEU A 136 -8.57 9.12 13.94
CA LEU A 136 -7.30 9.70 14.34
C LEU A 136 -7.18 11.13 13.80
N ASP A 137 -7.92 12.06 14.39
CA ASP A 137 -8.03 13.43 13.88
C ASP A 137 -6.72 14.22 13.91
N GLY A 138 -5.86 13.90 14.87
CA GLY A 138 -4.56 14.55 15.02
C GLY A 138 -3.52 14.10 13.99
N CYS A 139 -3.76 13.01 13.25
CA CYS A 139 -2.81 12.48 12.27
C CYS A 139 -2.88 13.24 10.94
N SER A 140 -1.80 13.91 10.55
CA SER A 140 -1.73 14.71 9.32
C SER A 140 -1.13 13.98 8.13
N LYS A 141 -0.30 12.96 8.37
CA LYS A 141 0.39 12.19 7.34
C LYS A 141 0.66 10.79 7.85
N ILE A 142 0.60 9.79 6.97
CA ILE A 142 1.05 8.42 7.21
C ILE A 142 2.06 8.05 6.13
N THR A 143 3.16 7.44 6.55
CA THR A 143 4.21 6.85 5.72
C THR A 143 4.20 5.35 5.94
N LEU A 144 3.94 4.62 4.86
CA LEU A 144 3.94 3.16 4.80
C LEU A 144 5.25 2.70 4.19
N THR A 145 5.94 1.77 4.83
CA THR A 145 7.14 1.12 4.26
C THR A 145 6.78 -0.28 3.83
N LEU A 146 6.94 -0.57 2.54
CA LEU A 146 6.76 -1.89 1.96
C LEU A 146 8.10 -2.52 1.65
N GLU A 147 8.20 -3.82 1.90
CA GLU A 147 9.43 -4.61 1.73
C GLU A 147 9.15 -5.89 0.94
N ASN A 148 10.08 -6.27 0.05
CA ASN A 148 10.02 -7.56 -0.62
C ASN A 148 10.85 -8.62 0.14
N THR A 149 10.17 -9.58 0.76
CA THR A 149 10.77 -10.66 1.59
C THR A 149 11.67 -11.63 0.81
N LYS A 150 11.64 -11.61 -0.53
CA LYS A 150 12.49 -12.44 -1.39
C LYS A 150 13.87 -11.84 -1.70
N THR A 151 14.06 -10.56 -1.39
CA THR A 151 15.32 -9.84 -1.65
C THR A 151 16.23 -9.85 -0.42
N ILE A 152 17.52 -10.11 -0.61
CA ILE A 152 18.53 -10.07 0.45
C ILE A 152 19.72 -9.23 -0.06
N PRO A 153 19.98 -8.03 0.49
CA PRO A 153 19.19 -7.37 1.52
C PRO A 153 17.79 -6.97 1.01
N PRO A 154 16.80 -6.78 1.92
CA PRO A 154 15.46 -6.42 1.51
C PRO A 154 15.42 -5.04 0.85
N ILE A 155 14.74 -4.95 -0.29
CA ILE A 155 14.46 -3.69 -0.96
C ILE A 155 13.18 -3.11 -0.36
N GLN A 156 13.22 -1.82 -0.01
CA GLN A 156 12.11 -1.10 0.59
C GLN A 156 11.63 0.05 -0.31
N LYS A 157 10.32 0.28 -0.27
CA LYS A 157 9.65 1.41 -0.93
C LYS A 157 8.67 2.06 0.02
N LYS A 158 8.49 3.38 -0.11
CA LYS A 158 7.61 4.13 0.77
C LYS A 158 6.38 4.60 0.02
N LEU A 159 5.24 4.59 0.70
CA LEU A 159 4.00 5.20 0.24
C LEU A 159 3.54 6.21 1.29
N ILE A 160 3.38 7.45 0.88
CA ILE A 160 3.01 8.56 1.75
C ILE A 160 1.58 9.00 1.43
N ILE A 161 0.79 9.16 2.48
CA ILE A 161 -0.61 9.57 2.46
C ILE A 161 -0.74 10.79 3.37
N GLU A 162 -1.04 11.95 2.80
CA GLU A 162 -1.28 13.18 3.55
C GLU A 162 -2.78 13.43 3.69
N LYS A 163 -3.20 13.88 4.88
CA LYS A 163 -4.60 14.25 5.16
C LYS A 163 -5.12 15.32 4.17
N GLY A 164 -4.21 16.14 3.63
CA GLY A 164 -4.48 17.12 2.58
C GLY A 164 -4.81 16.54 1.19
N GLY A 165 -4.91 15.21 1.04
CA GLY A 165 -5.33 14.56 -0.20
C GLY A 165 -4.20 14.12 -1.13
N ARG A 166 -2.94 14.37 -0.75
CA ARG A 166 -1.78 13.98 -1.54
C ARG A 166 -1.39 12.54 -1.24
N ILE A 167 -1.27 11.72 -2.28
CA ILE A 167 -0.86 10.31 -2.19
C ILE A 167 0.26 10.03 -3.20
N TYR A 168 1.44 9.65 -2.73
CA TYR A 168 2.63 9.46 -3.56
C TYR A 168 3.62 8.41 -3.02
N ALA A 169 4.36 7.78 -3.92
CA ALA A 169 5.36 6.76 -3.62
C ALA A 169 6.79 7.30 -3.76
N GLU A 170 7.71 6.80 -2.94
CA GLU A 170 9.17 7.05 -2.97
C GLU A 170 9.96 5.74 -3.16
#